data_AF-A0AAV4K828-F1
#
_entry.id   AF-A0AAV4K828-F1
#
_cell.length_a   1.000
_cell.length_b   1.000
_cell.length_c   1.000
_cell.angle_alpha   90.00
_cell.angle_beta   90.00
_cell.angle_gamma   90.00
#
_symmetry.space_group_name_H-M   'P 1'
#
loop_
_entity.id
_entity.type
_entity.pdbx_description
1 polymer ?
#
loop_
_entity_poly.entity_id
_entity_poly.type
_entity_poly.pdbx_seq_one_letter_code
_entity_poly.pdbx_strand_id
1 'polypeptide(L)' 'MTNSITRISATLPEELRAFLTSYQERHQLESRSAALAEAIRALRERELEQAYRELGAAQAAGLETYPPDNLDGLERF' A
#
# COMPACT_ATOMS: atom_id res chain seq x y z
N MET A 1 21.07 0.65 -3.28
CA MET A 1 20.12 1.63 -2.72
C MET A 1 20.47 1.83 -1.26
N THR A 2 20.88 3.03 -0.85
CA THR A 2 21.17 3.33 0.56
C THR A 2 19.85 3.40 1.32
N ASN A 3 19.67 2.53 2.31
CA ASN A 3 18.48 2.50 3.16
C ASN A 3 18.59 3.63 4.19
N SER A 4 18.21 4.86 3.83
CA SER A 4 18.28 6.00 4.75
C SER A 4 17.12 5.95 5.74
N ILE A 5 17.45 5.77 7.02
CA ILE A 5 16.48 5.83 8.13
C ILE A 5 16.33 7.29 8.54
N THR A 6 15.08 7.79 8.57
CA THR A 6 14.75 9.16 9.00
C THR A 6 13.92 9.11 10.28
N ARG A 7 14.32 9.90 11.29
CA ARG A 7 13.53 10.06 12.51
C ARG A 7 12.36 11.00 12.24
N ILE A 8 11.16 10.58 12.64
CA ILE A 8 9.96 11.42 12.65
C ILE A 8 9.49 11.66 14.08
N SER A 9 8.86 12.80 14.31
CA SER A 9 8.19 13.13 15.58
C SER A 9 6.71 13.35 15.28
N ALA A 10 5.83 12.63 15.97
CA ALA A 10 4.39 12.69 15.77
C ALA A 10 3.65 12.64 17.10
N THR A 11 2.49 13.30 17.16
CA THR A 11 1.57 13.20 18.29
C THR A 11 0.45 12.23 17.90
N LEU A 12 0.16 11.26 18.76
CA LEU A 12 -0.91 10.29 18.53
C LEU A 12 -1.89 10.31 19.72
N PRO A 13 -3.20 10.12 19.46
CA PRO A 13 -4.14 9.74 20.49
C PRO A 13 -3.68 8.50 21.26
N GLU A 14 -4.02 8.44 22.55
CA GLU A 14 -3.56 7.38 23.46
C GLU A 14 -4.02 5.99 23.00
N GLU A 15 -5.24 5.89 22.47
CA GLU A 15 -5.81 4.65 21.95
C GLU A 15 -5.00 4.09 20.77
N LEU A 16 -4.52 4.95 19.87
CA LEU A 16 -3.71 4.54 18.72
C LEU A 16 -2.29 4.18 19.16
N ARG A 17 -1.73 4.90 20.14
CA ARG A 17 -0.45 4.57 20.75
C ARG A 17 -0.51 3.19 21.42
N ALA A 18 -1.56 2.92 22.18
CA ALA A 18 -1.78 1.64 22.84
C ALA A 18 -1.93 0.49 21.83
N PHE A 19 -2.72 0.69 20.78
CA PHE A 19 -2.86 -0.28 19.71
C PHE A 19 -1.51 -0.59 19.04
N LEU A 20 -0.71 0.43 18.73
CA LEU A 20 0.60 0.26 18.09
C LEU A 20 1.54 -0.58 18.97
N THR A 21 1.55 -0.34 20.29
CA THR A 21 2.30 -1.16 21.25
C THR A 21 1.81 -2.60 21.28
N SER A 22 0.49 -2.82 21.41
CA SER A 22 -0.06 -4.19 21.42
C SER A 22 0.18 -4.93 20.10
N TYR A 23 0.14 -4.24 18.97
CA TYR A 23 0.47 -4.81 17.67
C TYR A 23 1.95 -5.22 17.61
N GLN A 24 2.85 -4.35 18.05
CA GLN A 24 4.28 -4.65 18.13
C GLN A 24 4.54 -5.91 18.96
N GLU A 25 3.95 -6.03 20.14
CA GLU A 25 4.11 -7.18 21.04
C GLU A 25 3.54 -8.47 20.44
N ARG A 26 2.30 -8.42 19.94
CA ARG A 26 1.60 -9.58 19.37
C ARG A 26 2.33 -10.16 18.16
N HIS A 27 2.93 -9.30 17.35
CA HIS A 27 3.66 -9.69 16.14
C HIS A 27 5.18 -9.79 16.37
N GLN A 28 5.64 -9.69 17.62
CA GLN A 28 7.04 -9.85 18.03
C GLN A 28 8.01 -8.95 17.23
N LEU A 29 7.57 -7.72 16.95
CA LEU A 29 8.39 -6.78 16.20
C LEU A 29 9.44 -6.14 17.11
N GLU A 30 10.63 -5.91 16.55
CA GLU A 30 11.79 -5.42 17.29
C GLU A 30 11.59 -4.02 17.90
N SER A 31 10.69 -3.21 17.34
CA SER A 31 10.44 -1.85 17.84
C SER A 31 9.07 -1.30 17.43
N ARG A 32 8.61 -0.26 18.14
CA ARG A 32 7.44 0.52 17.74
C ARG A 32 7.57 1.14 16.35
N SER A 33 8.79 1.50 15.94
CA SER A 33 9.05 2.01 14.58
C SER A 33 8.83 0.93 13.52
N ALA A 34 9.14 -0.35 13.83
CA ALA A 34 8.84 -1.46 12.94
C ALA A 34 7.33 -1.66 12.80
N ALA A 35 6.58 -1.62 13.90
CA ALA A 35 5.11 -1.68 13.86
C ALA A 35 4.51 -0.51 13.07
N LEU A 36 5.04 0.71 13.22
CA LEU A 36 4.60 1.87 12.47
C LEU A 36 4.91 1.73 10.97
N ALA A 37 6.08 1.18 10.62
CA ALA A 37 6.43 0.91 9.22
C ALA A 37 5.47 -0.09 8.57
N GLU A 38 5.10 -1.17 9.27
CA GLU A 38 4.08 -2.12 8.79
C GLU A 38 2.71 -1.44 8.59
N ALA A 39 2.28 -0.60 9.54
CA ALA A 39 1.03 0.14 9.42
C ALA A 39 1.02 1.09 8.20
N ILE A 40 2.14 1.77 7.93
CA ILE A 40 2.30 2.65 6.76
C ILE A 40 2.28 1.84 5.46
N ARG A 41 2.93 0.67 5.42
CA ARG A 41 2.88 -0.22 4.24
C ARG A 41 1.47 -0.70 3.97
N ALA A 42 0.76 -1.16 5.00
CA ALA A 42 -0.63 -1.58 4.88
C ALA A 42 -1.54 -0.44 4.40
N LEU A 43 -1.31 0.79 4.85
CA LEU A 43 -2.04 1.95 4.34
C LEU A 43 -1.75 2.18 2.85
N ARG A 44 -0.48 2.13 2.44
CA ARG A 44 -0.09 2.27 1.03
C ARG A 44 -0.72 1.19 0.14
N GLU A 45 -0.80 -0.05 0.62
CA GLU A 45 -1.45 -1.14 -0.10
C GLU A 45 -2.94 -0.90 -0.28
N ARG A 46 -3.63 -0.38 0.73
CA ARG A 46 -5.05 -0.01 0.64
C ARG A 46 -5.31 1.11 -0.37
N GLU A 47 -4.48 2.14 -0.38
CA GLU A 47 -4.56 3.23 -1.37
C GLU A 47 -4.34 2.70 -2.80
N LEU A 48 -3.38 1.78 -2.95
CA LEU A 48 -3.11 1.16 -4.24
C LEU A 48 -4.28 0.28 -4.71
N GLU A 49 -4.84 -0.53 -3.80
CA GLU A 49 -6.01 -1.35 -4.08
C GLU A 49 -7.20 -0.47 -4.51
N GLN A 50 -7.43 0.64 -3.81
CA GLN A 50 -8.49 1.59 -4.16
C GLN A 50 -8.28 2.18 -5.56
N ALA A 51 -7.07 2.61 -5.89
CA ALA A 51 -6.74 3.12 -7.23
C ALA A 51 -6.98 2.07 -8.33
N TYR A 52 -6.63 0.81 -8.10
CA TYR A 52 -6.90 -0.27 -9.06
C TYR A 52 -8.40 -0.54 -9.24
N ARG A 53 -9.19 -0.48 -8.18
CA ARG A 53 -10.65 -0.61 -8.27
C ARG A 53 -11.25 0.53 -9.09
N GLU A 54 -10.79 1.76 -8.88
CA GLU A 54 -11.24 2.94 -9.63
C GLU A 54 -10.89 2.82 -11.12
N LEU A 55 -9.66 2.41 -11.45
CA LEU A 55 -9.25 2.14 -12.82
C LEU A 55 -10.13 1.06 -13.47
N GLY A 56 -10.34 -0.06 -12.78
CA GLY A 56 -11.18 -1.15 -13.29
C GLY A 56 -12.63 -0.70 -13.53
N ALA A 57 -13.18 0.15 -12.65
CA ALA A 57 -14.50 0.73 -12.82
C ALA A 57 -14.56 1.70 -14.03
N ALA A 58 -13.53 2.53 -14.22
CA ALA A 58 -13.42 3.42 -15.36
C ALA A 58 -13.33 2.64 -16.68
N GLN A 59 -12.54 1.56 -16.72
CA GLN A 59 -12.45 0.66 -17.87
C GLN A 59 -13.79 -0.02 -18.17
N ALA A 60 -14.47 -0.55 -17.15
CA ALA A 60 -15.79 -1.17 -17.31
C ALA A 60 -16.86 -0.18 -17.81
N ALA A 61 -16.75 1.10 -17.42
CA ALA A 61 -17.60 2.17 -17.92
C ALA A 61 -17.18 2.70 -19.31
N GLY A 62 -16.10 2.18 -19.91
CA GLY A 62 -15.57 2.62 -21.19
C GLY A 62 -14.89 4.00 -21.16
N LEU A 63 -14.59 4.52 -19.97
CA LEU A 63 -13.95 5.82 -19.77
C LEU A 63 -12.42 5.74 -19.96
N GLU A 64 -11.85 4.54 -19.82
CA GLU A 64 -10.44 4.26 -20.03
C GLU A 64 -10.31 3.06 -20.95
N THR A 65 -10.01 3.31 -22.24
CA THR A 65 -9.98 2.26 -23.26
C THR A 65 -8.54 1.96 -23.64
N TYR A 66 -8.08 0.74 -23.34
CA TYR A 66 -6.87 0.21 -23.96
C TYR A 66 -7.17 -0.14 -25.41
N PRO A 67 -6.20 -0.01 -26.33
CA PRO A 67 -6.36 -0.53 -27.68
C PRO A 67 -6.79 -2.01 -27.61
N PRO A 68 -7.83 -2.42 -28.35
CA PRO A 68 -8.32 -3.79 -28.34
C PRO A 68 -7.32 -4.78 -28.95
N ASP A 69 -6.30 -4.27 -29.64
CA ASP A 69 -5.26 -5.06 -30.26
C ASP A 69 -3.95 -4.94 -29.45
N ASN A 70 -3.75 -5.88 -28.54
CA ASN A 70 -2.49 -6.08 -27.82
C ASN A 70 -1.70 -7.26 -28.41
N LEU A 71 -2.01 -7.65 -29.65
CA LEU A 71 -1.37 -8.78 -30.34
C LEU A 71 -0.09 -8.39 -31.09
N ASP A 72 0.32 -7.12 -31.01
CA ASP A 72 1.59 -6.65 -31.56
C ASP A 72 2.75 -7.52 -31.03
N GLY A 73 3.41 -8.25 -31.94
CA GLY A 73 4.54 -9.13 -31.62
C GLY A 73 4.18 -10.57 -31.24
N LEU A 74 2.90 -10.96 -31.21
CA LEU A 74 2.50 -12.37 -31.13
C LEU A 74 2.35 -12.94 -32.55
N GLU A 75 3.24 -13.87 -32.93
CA GLU A 75 3.08 -14.58 -34.20
C GLU A 75 1.74 -15.34 -34.20
N ARG A 76 0.96 -15.16 -35.27
CA ARG A 76 -0.30 -15.88 -35.48
C ARG A 76 0.04 -17.28 -35.96
N PHE A 77 0.14 -18.23 -35.04
CA PHE A 77 0.28 -19.65 -35.35
C PHE A 77 -1.04 -20.26 -35.84
#